data_AF-A0A8T2UHS1-F1
#
_entry.id   AF-A0A8T2UHS1-F1
#
_cell.length_a   1.000
_cell.length_b   1.000
_cell.length_c   1.000
_cell.angle_alpha   90.00
_cell.angle_beta   90.00
_cell.angle_gamma   90.00
#
_symmetry.space_group_name_H-M   'P 1'
#
loop_
_entity.id
_entity.type
_entity.pdbx_description
1 polymer ?
#
loop_
_entity_poly.entity_id
_entity_poly.type
_entity_poly.pdbx_seq_one_letter_code
_entity_poly.pdbx_strand_id
1 'polypeptide(L)'
;MARTKKTARKLYPEGQDQNAQEQNAQEQNVQEQNPQKVEGNVSDKPSKKRVKYHVKYLREIRRAQNSVGLLIPRLPFTRVVKQISANLCSLMKTSSFVNVRWKTQALLCLQEVAEDFAIDFMNDAYLCASC
;
A
#
# COMPACT_ATOMS: atom_id res chain seq x y z
N MET A 1 21.40 24.07 -55.28
CA MET A 1 20.28 25.05 -55.23
C MET A 1 19.00 24.32 -54.83
N ALA A 2 18.06 24.97 -54.11
CA ALA A 2 16.74 24.46 -53.63
C ALA A 2 16.78 23.20 -52.70
N ARG A 3 16.21 23.10 -51.48
CA ARG A 3 14.87 23.47 -50.89
C ARG A 3 13.74 22.61 -51.53
N THR A 4 12.81 21.93 -50.84
CA THR A 4 12.10 22.16 -49.54
C THR A 4 11.58 20.87 -48.86
N LYS A 5 11.23 20.97 -47.56
CA LYS A 5 10.48 19.98 -46.75
C LYS A 5 9.03 19.75 -47.20
N LYS A 6 8.48 18.55 -46.92
CA LYS A 6 7.07 18.18 -46.57
C LYS A 6 6.99 16.63 -46.47
N THR A 7 6.00 15.95 -45.89
CA THR A 7 5.24 16.09 -44.61
C THR A 7 4.60 14.71 -44.32
N ALA A 8 4.48 14.30 -43.04
CA ALA A 8 3.96 12.97 -42.68
C ALA A 8 2.44 12.80 -42.85
N ARG A 9 2.00 11.58 -43.17
CA ARG A 9 0.71 11.00 -42.70
C ARG A 9 0.72 9.47 -42.83
N LYS A 10 0.49 8.79 -41.70
CA LYS A 10 0.23 7.34 -41.64
C LYS A 10 -1.29 7.16 -41.57
N LEU A 11 -1.88 6.43 -42.52
CA LEU A 11 -3.25 5.94 -42.46
C LEU A 11 -3.21 4.48 -42.95
N TYR A 12 -3.64 3.56 -42.10
CA TYR A 12 -3.58 2.12 -42.33
C TYR A 12 -4.70 1.65 -43.25
N PRO A 13 -4.51 0.56 -44.00
CA PRO A 13 -5.57 -0.42 -44.26
C PRO A 13 -5.44 -1.60 -43.29
N GLU A 14 -6.57 -2.18 -42.89
CA GLU A 14 -6.63 -3.53 -42.35
C GLU A 14 -6.21 -4.53 -43.43
N GLY A 15 -5.58 -5.64 -43.04
CA GLY A 15 -5.19 -6.74 -43.91
C GLY A 15 -5.12 -8.02 -43.09
N GLN A 16 -5.90 -9.01 -43.47
CA GLN A 16 -6.13 -10.24 -42.72
C GLN A 16 -5.01 -11.28 -42.90
N ASP A 17 -4.92 -12.18 -41.93
CA ASP A 17 -4.60 -13.61 -42.09
C ASP A 17 -3.33 -14.03 -42.87
N GLN A 18 -2.29 -14.48 -42.15
CA GLN A 18 -2.03 -15.93 -41.94
C GLN A 18 -0.71 -16.24 -41.22
N ASN A 19 -0.67 -17.41 -40.58
CA ASN A 19 0.58 -18.04 -40.13
C ASN A 19 1.43 -18.45 -41.35
N ALA A 20 2.67 -17.99 -41.40
CA ALA A 20 3.75 -18.64 -42.13
C ALA A 20 5.01 -18.61 -41.26
N GLN A 21 5.67 -19.75 -41.13
CA GLN A 21 6.87 -19.90 -40.29
C GLN A 21 8.09 -19.38 -41.05
N GLU A 22 8.98 -18.66 -40.37
CA GLU A 22 10.38 -18.56 -40.82
C GLU A 22 11.33 -18.52 -39.63
N GLN A 23 12.54 -19.03 -39.85
CA GLN A 23 13.41 -19.59 -38.81
C GLN A 23 14.65 -18.73 -38.56
N ASN A 24 15.19 -18.84 -37.35
CA ASN A 24 16.60 -18.56 -36.98
C ASN A 24 17.24 -17.25 -37.48
N ALA A 25 17.34 -16.28 -36.58
CA ALA A 25 18.54 -15.45 -36.47
C ALA A 25 18.99 -15.46 -35.00
N GLN A 26 20.17 -16.03 -34.75
CA GLN A 26 20.78 -16.07 -33.43
C GLN A 26 21.48 -14.73 -33.18
N GLU A 27 21.04 -13.96 -32.18
CA GLU A 27 21.92 -13.01 -31.51
C GLU A 27 22.12 -13.44 -30.05
N GLN A 28 23.39 -13.62 -29.72
CA GLN A 28 23.85 -14.29 -28.51
C GLN A 28 23.95 -13.26 -27.38
N ASN A 29 23.39 -13.59 -26.21
CA ASN A 29 23.88 -13.02 -24.96
C ASN A 29 24.34 -14.16 -24.05
N VAL A 30 25.58 -14.60 -24.30
CA VAL A 30 26.29 -15.54 -23.44
C VAL A 30 26.74 -14.76 -22.19
N GLN A 31 25.97 -14.85 -21.12
CA GLN A 31 26.52 -14.61 -19.79
C GLN A 31 27.16 -15.91 -19.31
N GLU A 32 28.50 -15.94 -19.36
CA GLU A 32 29.29 -17.05 -18.80
C GLU A 32 28.97 -17.24 -17.31
N GLN A 33 28.34 -18.36 -16.98
CA GLN A 33 28.31 -18.87 -15.62
C GLN A 33 29.30 -20.03 -15.53
N ASN A 34 30.25 -19.93 -14.60
CA ASN A 34 31.16 -21.02 -14.24
C ASN A 34 30.59 -21.81 -13.04
N PRO A 35 30.12 -23.05 -13.21
CA PRO A 35 29.53 -23.84 -12.13
C PRO A 35 30.52 -24.91 -11.64
N GLN A 36 31.49 -24.54 -10.79
CA GLN A 36 32.30 -25.53 -10.08
C GLN A 36 31.53 -26.13 -8.89
N LYS A 37 30.77 -27.17 -9.25
CA LYS A 37 30.32 -28.33 -8.48
C LYS A 37 30.84 -28.42 -7.02
N VAL A 38 29.93 -28.29 -6.06
CA VAL A 38 30.08 -28.89 -4.73
C VAL A 38 28.97 -29.93 -4.57
N GLU A 39 29.31 -31.21 -4.73
CA GLU A 39 28.39 -32.32 -4.46
C GLU A 39 28.22 -32.52 -2.95
N GLY A 40 27.04 -32.13 -2.45
CA GLY A 40 26.64 -32.33 -1.06
C GLY A 40 25.12 -32.55 -1.00
N ASN A 41 24.70 -33.81 -0.90
CA ASN A 41 23.30 -34.20 -1.03
C ASN A 41 22.56 -34.06 0.32
N VAL A 42 22.03 -32.87 0.61
CA VAL A 42 20.96 -32.67 1.61
C VAL A 42 19.95 -31.65 1.10
N SER A 43 18.67 -32.00 1.14
CA SER A 43 17.55 -31.15 0.73
C SER A 43 17.19 -30.08 1.77
N ASP A 44 18.17 -29.27 2.18
CA ASP A 44 17.97 -28.20 3.15
C ASP A 44 17.43 -26.93 2.48
N LYS A 45 16.11 -26.73 2.61
CA LYS A 45 15.47 -25.43 2.32
C LYS A 45 16.21 -24.36 3.14
N PRO A 46 16.65 -23.23 2.54
CA PRO A 46 17.41 -22.22 3.27
C PRO A 46 16.61 -21.72 4.46
N SER A 47 17.10 -22.02 5.66
CA SER A 47 16.47 -21.65 6.93
C SER A 47 16.24 -20.14 6.95
N LYS A 48 14.97 -19.72 6.90
CA LYS A 48 14.58 -18.31 6.93
C LYS A 48 15.00 -17.71 8.27
N LYS A 49 16.19 -17.08 8.31
CA LYS A 49 16.76 -16.44 9.51
C LYS A 49 15.72 -15.51 10.14
N ARG A 50 15.25 -15.89 11.33
CA ARG A 50 14.22 -15.16 12.08
C ARG A 50 14.78 -13.79 12.50
N VAL A 51 14.18 -12.73 11.97
CA VAL A 51 14.51 -11.35 12.35
C VAL A 51 14.19 -11.14 13.83
N LYS A 52 15.16 -10.62 14.60
CA LYS A 52 15.01 -10.28 16.03
C LYS A 52 13.86 -9.28 16.24
N TYR A 53 13.12 -9.41 17.35
CA TYR A 53 11.95 -8.58 17.61
C TYR A 53 12.22 -7.07 17.57
N HIS A 54 13.29 -6.58 18.22
CA HIS A 54 13.63 -5.15 18.17
C HIS A 54 13.84 -4.62 16.74
N VAL A 55 14.36 -5.44 15.82
CA VAL A 55 14.57 -5.07 14.41
C VAL A 55 13.23 -5.00 13.64
N LYS A 56 12.21 -5.76 14.06
CA LYS A 56 10.85 -5.64 13.52
C LYS A 56 10.18 -4.35 14.00
N TYR A 57 10.17 -4.11 15.32
CA TYR A 57 9.54 -2.91 15.89
C TYR A 57 10.19 -1.62 15.39
N LEU A 58 11.53 -1.53 15.33
CA LEU A 58 12.22 -0.36 14.75
C LEU A 58 11.90 -0.14 13.26
N ARG A 59 11.54 -1.20 12.52
CA ARG A 59 11.09 -1.08 11.12
C ARG A 59 9.65 -0.59 11.04
N GLU A 60 8.80 -1.06 11.94
CA GLU A 60 7.39 -0.65 12.05
C GLU A 60 7.27 0.82 12.47
N ILE A 61 8.04 1.26 13.48
CA ILE A 61 8.13 2.67 13.92
C ILE A 61 8.53 3.58 12.75
N ARG A 62 9.65 3.28 12.07
CA ARG A 62 10.11 4.07 10.91
C ARG A 62 9.10 4.07 9.75
N ARG A 63 8.39 2.95 9.54
CA ARG A 63 7.34 2.87 8.51
C ARG A 63 6.18 3.79 8.87
N ALA A 64 5.70 3.74 10.11
CA ALA A 64 4.59 4.56 10.58
C ALA A 64 4.93 6.05 10.49
N GLN A 65 6.09 6.46 11.05
CA GLN A 65 6.56 7.85 11.05
C GLN A 65 6.78 8.44 9.64
N ASN A 66 7.17 7.62 8.66
CA ASN A 66 7.35 8.06 7.27
C ASN A 66 6.04 8.07 6.45
N SER A 67 4.90 7.67 7.03
CA SER A 67 3.63 7.53 6.31
C SER A 67 2.49 8.32 6.95
N VAL A 68 1.73 9.03 6.13
CA VAL A 68 0.55 9.81 6.55
C VAL A 68 -0.77 9.03 6.39
N GLY A 69 -0.70 7.70 6.51
CA GLY A 69 -1.84 6.81 6.34
C GLY A 69 -2.52 6.49 7.67
N LEU A 70 -3.86 6.52 7.68
CA LEU A 70 -4.66 6.10 8.84
C LEU A 70 -4.30 4.68 9.29
N LEU A 71 -4.04 4.53 10.58
CA LEU A 71 -3.66 3.30 11.26
C LEU A 71 -4.88 2.47 11.65
N ILE A 72 -6.01 3.12 11.99
CA ILE A 72 -7.24 2.42 12.38
C ILE A 72 -8.05 2.05 11.12
N PRO A 73 -8.55 0.81 10.98
CA PRO A 73 -9.41 0.47 9.85
C PRO A 73 -10.73 1.27 9.88
N ARG A 74 -11.08 1.93 8.76
CA ARG A 74 -12.23 2.85 8.67
C ARG A 74 -13.58 2.23 9.05
N LEU A 75 -13.80 0.95 8.76
CA LEU A 75 -15.06 0.25 9.02
C LEU A 75 -15.36 0.06 10.53
N PRO A 76 -14.48 -0.55 11.35
CA PRO A 76 -14.70 -0.63 12.79
C PRO A 76 -14.77 0.76 13.45
N PHE A 77 -13.93 1.73 13.05
CA PHE A 77 -14.03 3.10 13.55
C PHE A 77 -15.44 3.70 13.29
N THR A 78 -15.92 3.61 12.05
CA THR A 78 -17.27 4.07 11.68
C THR A 78 -18.39 3.36 12.46
N ARG A 79 -18.23 2.07 12.78
CA ARG A 79 -19.20 1.32 13.61
C ARG A 79 -19.23 1.87 15.04
N VAL A 80 -18.08 2.10 15.65
CA VAL A 80 -17.95 2.66 17.01
C VAL A 80 -18.54 4.07 17.07
N VAL A 81 -18.21 4.96 16.12
CA VAL A 81 -18.79 6.32 16.06
C VAL A 81 -20.32 6.27 15.99
N LYS A 82 -20.89 5.41 15.15
CA LYS A 82 -22.36 5.26 15.04
C LYS A 82 -22.99 4.67 16.30
N GLN A 83 -22.34 3.73 16.97
CA GLN A 83 -22.80 3.16 18.24
C GLN A 83 -22.82 4.22 19.35
N ILE A 84 -21.74 5.00 19.50
CA ILE A 84 -21.67 6.11 20.45
C ILE A 84 -22.75 7.15 20.13
N SER A 85 -22.93 7.49 18.84
CA SER A 85 -23.98 8.41 18.39
C SER A 85 -25.36 7.94 18.85
N ALA A 86 -25.73 6.69 18.57
CA ALA A 86 -27.03 6.12 18.94
C ALA A 86 -27.26 6.13 20.46
N ASN A 87 -26.24 5.79 21.25
CA ASN A 87 -26.30 5.85 22.71
C ASN A 87 -26.57 7.29 23.20
N LEU A 88 -25.85 8.29 22.68
CA LEU A 88 -26.06 9.70 23.04
C LEU A 88 -27.47 10.19 22.65
N CYS A 89 -27.98 9.79 21.48
CA CYS A 89 -29.33 10.12 21.05
C CYS A 89 -30.39 9.55 22.01
N SER A 90 -30.20 8.31 22.48
CA SER A 90 -31.08 7.67 23.46
C SER A 90 -31.02 8.34 24.83
N LEU A 91 -29.84 8.76 25.28
CA LEU A 91 -29.64 9.41 26.58
C LEU A 91 -30.27 10.82 26.63
N MET A 92 -30.16 11.58 25.55
CA MET A 92 -30.63 12.97 25.49
C MET A 92 -32.14 13.11 25.21
N LYS A 93 -32.89 12.00 25.08
CA LYS A 93 -34.36 11.91 24.87
C LYS A 93 -34.96 12.86 23.80
N THR A 94 -34.14 13.34 22.88
CA THR A 94 -34.51 14.42 21.96
C THR A 94 -34.97 13.84 20.63
N SER A 95 -36.23 14.08 20.29
CA SER A 95 -36.91 13.53 19.10
C SER A 95 -36.18 13.86 17.78
N SER A 96 -35.45 14.98 17.70
CA SER A 96 -34.67 15.37 16.52
C SER A 96 -33.51 14.43 16.18
N PHE A 97 -33.00 13.65 17.14
CA PHE A 97 -31.81 12.81 16.91
C PHE A 97 -32.09 11.33 16.61
N VAL A 98 -33.37 10.94 16.48
CA VAL A 98 -33.75 9.53 16.20
C VAL A 98 -33.17 9.00 14.86
N ASN A 99 -32.72 9.89 13.96
CA ASN A 99 -32.19 9.54 12.64
C ASN A 99 -30.88 10.28 12.27
N VAL A 100 -29.87 10.31 13.15
CA VAL A 100 -28.56 10.93 12.83
C VAL A 100 -27.92 10.26 11.60
N ARG A 101 -27.74 11.04 10.53
CA ARG A 101 -27.03 10.64 9.31
C ARG A 101 -25.65 11.28 9.25
N TRP A 102 -24.61 10.44 9.16
CA TRP A 102 -23.23 10.86 9.08
C TRP A 102 -22.78 11.15 7.63
N LYS A 103 -22.06 12.25 7.42
CA LYS A 103 -21.34 12.52 6.17
C LYS A 103 -20.03 11.73 6.16
N THR A 104 -19.60 11.25 4.99
CA THR A 104 -18.34 10.49 4.83
C THR A 104 -17.12 11.32 5.23
N GLN A 105 -17.06 12.59 4.83
CA GLN A 105 -15.98 13.52 5.20
C GLN A 105 -15.93 13.82 6.71
N ALA A 106 -17.09 13.87 7.38
CA ALA A 106 -17.14 14.05 8.83
C ALA A 106 -16.59 12.83 9.59
N LEU A 107 -16.88 11.61 9.10
CA LEU A 107 -16.32 10.38 9.67
C LEU A 107 -14.81 10.28 9.43
N LEU A 108 -14.31 10.78 8.29
CA LEU A 108 -12.88 10.83 7.98
C LEU A 108 -12.15 11.81 8.93
N CYS A 109 -12.63 13.05 9.02
CA CYS A 109 -12.08 14.08 9.90
C CYS A 109 -12.09 13.65 11.38
N LEU A 110 -13.18 13.04 11.86
CA LEU A 110 -13.22 12.44 13.20
C LEU A 110 -12.15 11.37 13.42
N GLN A 111 -11.80 10.60 12.39
CA GLN A 111 -10.77 9.58 12.49
C GLN A 111 -9.37 10.21 12.49
N GLU A 112 -9.12 11.19 11.61
CA GLU A 112 -7.87 11.94 11.54
C GLU A 112 -7.55 12.59 12.90
N VAL A 113 -8.49 13.35 13.47
CA VAL A 113 -8.33 14.00 14.78
C VAL A 113 -8.17 12.99 15.92
N ALA A 114 -8.88 11.86 15.88
CA ALA A 114 -8.78 10.84 16.92
C ALA A 114 -7.45 10.07 16.88
N GLU A 115 -6.87 9.85 15.70
CA GLU A 115 -5.55 9.23 15.54
C GLU A 115 -4.42 10.20 15.89
N ASP A 116 -4.51 11.46 15.46
CA ASP A 116 -3.58 12.54 15.79
C ASP A 116 -3.45 12.73 17.31
N PHE A 117 -4.59 12.89 18.01
CA PHE A 117 -4.64 12.96 19.48
C PHE A 117 -4.04 11.72 20.15
N ALA A 118 -4.28 10.52 19.62
CA ALA A 118 -3.74 9.29 20.18
C ALA A 118 -2.22 9.19 19.99
N ILE A 119 -1.68 9.68 18.87
CA ILE A 119 -0.24 9.72 18.60
C ILE A 119 0.47 10.66 19.57
N ASP A 120 -0.03 11.89 19.74
CA ASP A 120 0.52 12.87 20.68
C ASP A 120 0.47 12.36 22.12
N PHE A 121 -0.68 11.84 22.56
CA PHE A 121 -0.84 11.25 23.89
C PHE A 121 0.12 10.08 24.14
N MET A 122 0.35 9.22 23.14
CA MET A 122 1.33 8.12 23.25
C MET A 122 2.78 8.61 23.25
N ASN A 123 3.09 9.71 22.57
CA ASN A 123 4.41 10.33 22.60
C ASN A 123 4.72 10.89 23.99
N ASP A 124 3.79 11.63 24.60
CA ASP A 124 3.92 12.13 25.97
C ASP A 124 4.06 10.97 26.98
N ALA A 125 3.23 9.93 26.85
CA ALA A 125 3.34 8.73 27.69
C ALA A 125 4.68 8.00 27.52
N TYR A 126 5.25 7.98 26.30
CA TYR A 126 6.58 7.42 26.05
C TYR A 126 7.70 8.24 26.71
N LEU A 127 7.60 9.57 26.69
CA LEU A 127 8.54 10.44 27.41
C LEU A 127 8.47 10.18 28.92
N CYS A 128 7.26 10.07 29.51
CA CYS A 128 7.10 9.73 30.92
C CYS A 128 7.63 8.34 31.29
N ALA A 129 7.50 7.35 30.40
CA ALA A 129 8.00 5.99 30.62
C ALA A 129 9.52 5.82 30.39
N SER A 130 10.20 6.87 29.91
CA SER A 130 11.64 6.86 29.63
C SER A 130 12.48 7.51 30.74
N CYS A 131 11.83 7.99 31.80
CA CYS A 131 12.43 8.56 33.02
C CYS A 131 12.57 7.51 34.13
#